data_AF-A0A934RG75-F1
#
_entry.id   AF-A0A934RG75-F1
#
_cell.length_a   1.000
_cell.length_b   1.000
_cell.length_c   1.000
_cell.angle_alpha   90.00
_cell.angle_beta   90.00
_cell.angle_gamma   90.00
#
_symmetry.space_group_name_H-M   'P 1'
#
loop_
_entity.id
_entity.type
_entity.pdbx_description
1 polymer ?
#
loop_
_entity_poly.entity_id
_entity_poly.type
_entity_poly.pdbx_seq_one_letter_code
_entity_poly.pdbx_strand_id
1 'polypeptide(L)'
;MSTLTDFHHWLLSGDDSEAPFLILYTREQPSISCAAAVARHLNEYDDRANGNWIAINAEVVHAIAADPAQRRLLGVDEACPKCPPTSECGIRKVLSALAKRGHIVFDHPSAFAAIGDDSRGFRAAVGAPDPEELDHYHLIIQPSAFDSRCLTSLIGDSFLEWSNSHLAA
;
A
#
# COMPACT_ATOMS: atom_id res chain seq x y z
N MET A 1 -9.25 -8.31 5.30
CA MET A 1 -9.40 -6.90 4.86
C MET A 1 -9.31 -6.04 6.09
N SER A 2 -8.61 -4.91 6.02
CA SER A 2 -8.48 -4.00 7.16
C SER A 2 -9.72 -3.15 7.35
N THR A 3 -9.92 -2.72 8.59
CA THR A 3 -11.01 -1.88 9.05
C THR A 3 -10.49 -0.49 9.44
N LEU A 4 -11.39 0.46 9.70
CA LEU A 4 -10.99 1.74 10.30
C LEU A 4 -10.32 1.56 11.67
N THR A 5 -10.69 0.53 12.44
CA THR A 5 -10.05 0.23 13.73
C THR A 5 -8.61 -0.20 13.53
N ASP A 6 -8.33 -1.06 12.54
CA ASP A 6 -6.96 -1.46 12.22
C ASP A 6 -6.13 -0.23 11.79
N PHE A 7 -6.72 0.66 10.99
CA PHE A 7 -6.11 1.94 10.63
C PHE A 7 -5.77 2.78 11.86
N HIS A 8 -6.66 2.89 12.85
CA HIS A 8 -6.37 3.64 14.08
C HIS A 8 -5.24 3.03 14.90
N HIS A 9 -5.19 1.71 15.01
CA HIS A 9 -4.10 1.04 15.72
C HIS A 9 -2.75 1.26 15.01
N TRP A 10 -2.74 1.12 13.68
CA TRP A 10 -1.57 1.43 12.86
C TRP A 10 -1.16 2.90 12.95
N LEU A 11 -2.10 3.82 13.08
CA LEU A 11 -1.80 5.25 13.21
C LEU A 11 -1.07 5.57 14.53
N LEU A 12 -1.38 4.82 15.59
CA LEU A 12 -0.91 5.05 16.96
C LEU A 12 0.44 4.39 17.28
N SER A 13 0.87 3.43 16.47
CA SER A 13 2.15 2.71 16.67
C SER A 13 3.39 3.57 16.36
N GLY A 14 3.20 4.73 15.75
CA GLY A 14 4.24 5.74 15.52
C GLY A 14 4.40 6.13 14.05
N ASP A 15 5.09 7.24 13.82
CA ASP A 15 5.46 7.70 12.48
C ASP A 15 6.90 7.31 12.22
N ASP A 16 7.12 6.58 11.15
CA ASP A 16 8.45 6.41 10.57
C ASP A 16 8.42 6.99 9.15
N SER A 17 8.81 8.26 9.03
CA SER A 17 8.75 8.97 7.74
C SER A 17 9.67 8.38 6.68
N GLU A 18 10.61 7.52 7.06
CA GLU A 18 11.52 6.84 6.14
C GLU A 18 11.08 5.40 5.84
N ALA A 19 10.03 4.90 6.51
CA ALA A 19 9.59 3.53 6.33
C ALA A 19 9.08 3.26 4.90
N PRO A 20 9.44 2.10 4.32
CA PRO A 20 8.98 1.68 3.01
C PRO A 20 7.48 1.36 3.00
N PHE A 21 6.91 1.33 1.79
CA PHE A 21 5.56 0.82 1.57
C PHE A 21 5.52 0.02 0.27
N LEU A 22 4.47 -0.79 0.11
CA LEU A 22 4.26 -1.65 -1.04
C LEU A 22 2.98 -1.23 -1.76
N ILE A 23 3.06 -1.07 -3.08
CA ILE A 23 1.90 -0.88 -3.95
C ILE A 23 1.65 -2.17 -4.70
N LEU A 24 0.50 -2.79 -4.46
CA LEU A 24 0.10 -4.02 -5.12
C LEU A 24 -0.95 -3.73 -6.21
N TYR A 25 -0.61 -4.10 -7.44
CA TYR A 25 -1.53 -4.10 -8.56
C TYR A 25 -2.02 -5.53 -8.83
N THR A 26 -3.33 -5.75 -8.75
CA THR A 26 -3.96 -7.03 -9.11
C THR A 26 -5.05 -6.79 -10.14
N ARG A 27 -4.83 -7.24 -11.39
CA ARG A 27 -5.83 -7.12 -12.47
C ARG A 27 -7.00 -8.11 -12.29
N GLU A 28 -6.70 -9.27 -11.71
CA GLU A 28 -7.68 -10.30 -11.35
C GLU A 28 -7.80 -10.31 -9.83
N GLN A 29 -9.00 -10.05 -9.30
CA GLN A 29 -9.24 -10.11 -7.85
C GLN A 29 -9.01 -11.55 -7.37
N PRO A 30 -7.96 -11.82 -6.56
CA PRO A 30 -7.83 -13.12 -5.95
C PRO A 30 -8.94 -13.32 -4.91
N SER A 31 -9.37 -14.56 -4.70
CA SER A 31 -10.40 -14.92 -3.72
C SER A 31 -10.04 -14.57 -2.26
N ILE A 32 -8.76 -14.28 -2.02
CA ILE A 32 -8.19 -13.76 -0.78
C ILE A 32 -7.51 -12.44 -1.12
N SER A 33 -7.70 -11.39 -0.31
CA SER A 33 -6.98 -10.12 -0.49
C SER A 33 -5.47 -10.38 -0.34
N CYS A 34 -4.78 -10.40 -1.48
CA CYS A 34 -3.34 -10.65 -1.56
C CYS A 34 -2.57 -9.63 -0.70
N ALA A 35 -2.99 -8.37 -0.69
CA ALA A 35 -2.39 -7.33 0.14
C ALA A 35 -2.46 -7.65 1.64
N ALA A 36 -3.59 -8.16 2.15
CA ALA A 36 -3.70 -8.55 3.55
C ALA A 36 -2.80 -9.74 3.90
N ALA A 37 -2.65 -10.70 2.98
CA ALA A 37 -1.73 -11.82 3.17
C ALA A 37 -0.26 -11.34 3.18
N VAL A 38 0.11 -10.42 2.28
CA VAL A 38 1.44 -9.80 2.22
C VAL A 38 1.72 -9.01 3.49
N ALA A 39 0.80 -8.15 3.96
CA ALA A 39 0.99 -7.40 5.20
C ALA A 39 1.21 -8.32 6.41
N ARG A 40 0.47 -9.44 6.50
CA ARG A 40 0.71 -10.45 7.54
C ARG A 40 2.07 -11.10 7.43
N HIS A 41 2.50 -11.47 6.21
CA HIS A 41 3.85 -12.01 5.98
C HIS A 41 4.90 -10.99 6.42
N LEU A 42 4.77 -9.72 6.05
CA LEU A 42 5.69 -8.67 6.47
C LEU A 42 5.69 -8.47 8.00
N ASN A 43 4.56 -8.61 8.68
CA ASN A 43 4.52 -8.59 10.14
C ASN A 43 5.25 -9.77 10.80
N GLU A 44 5.43 -10.88 10.10
CA GLU A 44 6.16 -12.05 10.59
C GLU A 44 7.68 -11.93 10.34
N TYR A 45 8.11 -11.23 9.27
CA TYR A 45 9.50 -11.26 8.79
C TYR A 45 10.20 -9.89 8.71
N ASP A 46 9.48 -8.78 8.83
CA ASP A 46 10.08 -7.43 8.95
C ASP A 46 10.25 -7.04 10.42
N ASP A 47 11.40 -7.39 10.98
CA ASP A 47 11.74 -7.05 12.37
C ASP A 47 11.76 -5.54 12.63
N ARG A 48 11.99 -4.70 11.60
CA ARG A 48 12.07 -3.25 11.74
C ARG A 48 10.69 -2.62 11.92
N ALA A 49 9.68 -3.22 11.29
CA ALA A 49 8.31 -2.74 11.37
C ALA A 49 7.63 -3.11 12.70
N ASN A 50 8.21 -4.00 13.52
CA ASN A 50 7.65 -4.42 14.81
C ASN A 50 6.16 -4.85 14.73
N GLY A 51 5.80 -5.58 13.67
CA GLY A 51 4.42 -6.03 13.44
C GLY A 51 3.44 -4.94 13.03
N ASN A 52 3.91 -3.81 12.50
CA ASN A 52 3.10 -2.64 12.15
C ASN A 52 2.74 -2.51 10.65
N TRP A 53 2.84 -3.58 9.86
CA TRP A 53 2.33 -3.58 8.49
C TRP A 53 0.81 -3.67 8.47
N ILE A 54 0.19 -2.78 7.69
CA ILE A 54 -1.24 -2.79 7.41
C ILE A 54 -1.52 -2.88 5.92
N ALA A 55 -2.52 -3.68 5.53
CA ALA A 55 -3.05 -3.63 4.17
C ALA A 55 -4.17 -2.60 4.08
N ILE A 56 -4.11 -1.65 3.17
CA ILE A 56 -5.15 -0.63 3.00
C ILE A 56 -5.86 -0.83 1.67
N ASN A 57 -7.19 -1.02 1.72
CA ASN A 57 -8.04 -1.22 0.55
C ASN A 57 -8.83 0.05 0.19
N ALA A 58 -9.54 0.00 -0.95
CA ALA A 58 -10.39 1.09 -1.41
C ALA A 58 -11.47 1.55 -0.42
N GLU A 59 -12.07 0.62 0.33
CA GLU A 59 -13.13 0.95 1.29
C GLU A 59 -12.61 1.81 2.44
N VAL A 60 -11.45 1.43 3.03
CA VAL A 60 -10.82 2.19 4.11
C VAL A 60 -10.37 3.56 3.61
N VAL A 61 -9.76 3.64 2.43
CA VAL A 61 -9.33 4.92 1.84
C VAL A 61 -10.53 5.83 1.61
N HIS A 62 -11.64 5.30 1.10
CA HIS A 62 -12.86 6.07 0.89
C HIS A 62 -13.48 6.52 2.21
N ALA A 63 -13.50 5.67 3.24
CA ALA A 63 -13.99 6.02 4.57
C ALA A 63 -13.15 7.15 5.20
N ILE A 64 -11.82 7.07 5.10
CA ILE A 64 -10.92 8.15 5.54
C ILE A 64 -11.19 9.42 4.74
N ALA A 65 -11.29 9.33 3.42
CA ALA A 65 -11.51 10.49 2.55
C ALA A 65 -12.85 11.20 2.81
N ALA A 66 -13.89 10.45 3.20
CA ALA A 66 -15.23 10.95 3.49
C ALA A 66 -15.36 11.64 4.86
N ASP A 67 -14.54 11.26 5.85
CA ASP A 67 -14.65 11.75 7.22
C ASP A 67 -13.56 12.81 7.55
N PRO A 68 -13.95 14.08 7.80
CA PRO A 68 -13.03 15.15 8.16
C PRO A 68 -12.17 14.89 9.40
N ALA A 69 -12.63 14.05 10.35
CA ALA A 69 -11.84 13.68 11.51
C ALA A 69 -10.73 12.70 11.12
N GLN A 70 -11.04 11.69 10.29
CA GLN A 70 -10.05 10.73 9.78
C GLN A 70 -9.00 11.40 8.91
N ARG A 71 -9.40 12.36 8.08
CA ARG A 71 -8.47 13.16 7.28
C ARG A 71 -7.49 13.96 8.16
N ARG A 72 -8.00 14.55 9.25
CA ARG A 72 -7.18 15.33 10.19
C ARG A 72 -6.14 14.48 10.91
N LEU A 73 -6.48 13.22 11.22
CA LEU A 73 -5.52 12.26 11.77
C LEU A 73 -4.32 11.99 10.83
N LEU A 74 -4.51 12.16 9.52
CA LEU A 74 -3.45 12.06 8.51
C LEU A 74 -2.85 13.43 8.09
N GLY A 75 -3.26 14.53 8.73
CA GLY A 75 -2.86 15.88 8.33
C GLY A 75 -3.38 16.30 6.94
N VAL A 76 -4.52 15.76 6.51
CA VAL A 76 -5.17 16.03 5.20
C VAL A 76 -6.38 16.95 5.37
N ASP A 77 -6.18 18.02 6.14
CA ASP A 77 -7.23 18.89 6.66
C ASP A 77 -7.97 19.65 5.55
N GLU A 78 -7.25 20.02 4.49
CA GLU A 78 -7.76 20.83 3.40
C GLU A 78 -8.39 19.99 2.28
N ALA A 79 -9.73 19.97 2.24
CA ALA A 79 -10.46 19.55 1.06
C ALA A 79 -10.09 20.45 -0.12
N CYS A 80 -10.03 19.87 -1.32
CA CYS A 80 -9.90 20.68 -2.53
C CYS A 80 -11.12 21.60 -2.65
N PRO A 81 -10.97 22.92 -2.81
CA PRO A 81 -12.12 23.83 -2.90
C PRO A 81 -12.98 23.57 -4.16
N LYS A 82 -12.44 22.84 -5.14
CA LYS A 82 -13.09 22.54 -6.42
C LYS A 82 -13.63 21.11 -6.52
N CYS A 83 -13.33 20.24 -5.55
CA CYS A 83 -13.65 18.81 -5.66
C CYS A 83 -14.13 18.25 -4.32
N PRO A 84 -15.13 17.35 -4.29
CA PRO A 84 -15.55 16.73 -3.04
C PRO A 84 -14.42 15.90 -2.42
N PRO A 85 -14.39 15.72 -1.08
CA PRO A 85 -13.35 14.97 -0.36
C PRO A 85 -13.12 13.53 -0.86
N THR A 86 -14.14 12.87 -1.39
CA THR A 86 -14.09 11.50 -1.92
C THR A 86 -13.82 11.44 -3.44
N SER A 87 -13.62 12.58 -4.10
CA SER A 87 -13.14 12.60 -5.49
C SER A 87 -11.74 12.00 -5.60
N GLU A 88 -11.31 11.65 -6.81
CA GLU A 88 -9.94 11.17 -7.05
C GLU A 88 -8.86 12.09 -6.47
N CYS A 89 -9.08 13.40 -6.48
CA CYS A 89 -8.13 14.35 -5.88
C CYS A 89 -8.00 14.11 -4.37
N GLY A 90 -9.13 13.95 -3.66
CA GLY A 90 -9.12 13.71 -2.23
C GLY A 90 -8.63 12.31 -1.87
N ILE A 91 -8.98 11.30 -2.65
CA ILE A 91 -8.46 9.92 -2.53
C ILE A 91 -6.94 9.90 -2.70
N ARG A 92 -6.40 10.56 -3.73
CA ARG A 92 -4.95 10.68 -3.94
C ARG A 92 -4.26 11.35 -2.75
N LYS A 93 -4.82 12.43 -2.19
CA LYS A 93 -4.26 13.06 -0.99
C LYS A 93 -4.19 12.10 0.21
N VAL A 94 -5.22 11.28 0.42
CA VAL A 94 -5.23 10.27 1.50
C VAL A 94 -4.15 9.21 1.25
N LEU A 95 -4.07 8.66 0.03
CA LEU A 95 -3.07 7.67 -0.34
C LEU A 95 -1.64 8.20 -0.18
N SER A 96 -1.36 9.44 -0.63
CA SER A 96 -0.04 10.06 -0.43
C SER A 96 0.27 10.28 1.06
N ALA A 97 -0.72 10.67 1.87
CA ALA A 97 -0.52 10.87 3.31
C ALA A 97 -0.26 9.56 4.05
N LEU A 98 -0.96 8.49 3.67
CA LEU A 98 -0.68 7.13 4.13
C LEU A 98 0.75 6.72 3.77
N ALA A 99 1.16 6.88 2.51
CA ALA A 99 2.49 6.49 2.04
C ALA A 99 3.63 7.24 2.74
N LYS A 100 3.41 8.48 3.19
CA LYS A 100 4.38 9.23 4.00
C LYS A 100 4.70 8.57 5.34
N ARG A 101 3.75 7.82 5.92
CA ARG A 101 3.90 7.16 7.21
C ARG A 101 4.56 5.77 7.11
N GLY A 102 4.59 5.17 5.92
CA GLY A 102 5.21 3.87 5.63
C GLY A 102 4.47 2.66 6.21
N HIS A 103 5.08 1.46 6.12
CA HIS A 103 4.54 0.18 6.58
C HIS A 103 3.11 -0.12 6.11
N ILE A 104 2.81 0.21 4.85
CA ILE A 104 1.50 -0.04 4.23
C ILE A 104 1.65 -0.89 2.99
N VAL A 105 0.72 -1.83 2.82
CA VAL A 105 0.46 -2.53 1.56
C VAL A 105 -0.79 -1.95 0.92
N PHE A 106 -0.65 -1.18 -0.15
CA PHE A 106 -1.75 -0.58 -0.88
C PHE A 106 -2.41 -1.59 -1.84
N ASP A 107 -3.71 -1.76 -1.67
CA ASP A 107 -4.61 -2.48 -2.58
C ASP A 107 -5.64 -1.47 -3.13
N HIS A 108 -5.15 -0.52 -3.93
CA HIS A 108 -5.96 0.56 -4.45
C HIS A 108 -5.52 0.97 -5.87
N PRO A 109 -6.42 1.04 -6.85
CA PRO A 109 -6.07 1.36 -8.25
C PRO A 109 -5.39 2.72 -8.40
N SER A 110 -5.83 3.73 -7.64
CA SER A 110 -5.23 5.06 -7.64
C SER A 110 -3.90 5.20 -6.87
N ALA A 111 -3.38 4.15 -6.21
CA ALA A 111 -2.15 4.26 -5.40
C ALA A 111 -0.93 4.65 -6.25
N PHE A 112 -0.78 4.05 -7.44
CA PHE A 112 0.27 4.41 -8.39
C PHE A 112 0.25 5.90 -8.72
N ALA A 113 -0.90 6.42 -9.15
CA ALA A 113 -1.05 7.83 -9.52
C ALA A 113 -0.97 8.79 -8.32
N ALA A 114 -1.28 8.33 -7.11
CA ALA A 114 -1.22 9.15 -5.90
C ALA A 114 0.20 9.35 -5.39
N ILE A 115 1.02 8.29 -5.48
CA ILE A 115 2.33 8.23 -4.84
C ILE A 115 3.41 8.68 -5.82
N GLY A 116 3.25 8.40 -7.12
CA GLY A 116 4.28 8.69 -8.11
C GLY A 116 5.57 7.94 -7.78
N ASP A 117 6.72 8.48 -8.19
CA ASP A 117 8.04 7.83 -8.11
C ASP A 117 8.74 7.99 -6.74
N ASP A 118 7.98 7.91 -5.64
CA ASP A 118 8.56 7.88 -4.30
C ASP A 118 9.49 6.65 -4.16
N SER A 119 10.76 6.90 -3.84
CA SER A 119 11.82 5.88 -3.78
C SER A 119 11.63 4.86 -2.67
N ARG A 120 10.74 5.12 -1.70
CA ARG A 120 10.38 4.18 -0.62
C ARG A 120 9.29 3.18 -1.06
N GLY A 121 8.73 3.38 -2.25
CA GLY A 121 7.63 2.56 -2.77
C GLY A 121 8.10 1.38 -3.60
N PHE A 122 7.89 0.17 -3.10
CA PHE A 122 8.02 -1.04 -3.91
C PHE A 122 6.73 -1.30 -4.69
N ARG A 123 6.85 -1.55 -5.98
CA ARG A 123 5.71 -1.71 -6.88
C ARG A 123 5.66 -3.15 -7.40
N ALA A 124 4.60 -3.88 -7.06
CA ALA A 124 4.42 -5.27 -7.45
C ALA A 124 3.12 -5.44 -8.26
N ALA A 125 3.18 -6.20 -9.34
CA ALA A 125 2.03 -6.60 -10.14
C ALA A 125 1.80 -8.12 -10.05
N VAL A 126 0.55 -8.51 -9.84
CA VAL A 126 0.08 -9.90 -9.98
C VAL A 126 -0.83 -9.96 -11.20
N GLY A 127 -0.40 -10.69 -12.22
CA GLY A 127 -1.03 -10.78 -13.54
C GLY A 127 -0.18 -10.14 -14.63
N ALA A 128 -0.82 -9.84 -15.76
CA ALA A 128 -0.20 -9.11 -16.87
C ALA A 128 -0.60 -7.62 -16.79
N PRO A 129 0.27 -6.74 -16.24
CA PRO A 129 0.08 -5.30 -16.36
C PRO A 129 0.17 -4.88 -17.83
N ASP A 130 -0.24 -3.66 -18.13
CA ASP A 130 -0.18 -3.16 -19.51
C ASP A 130 1.28 -2.99 -19.95
N PRO A 131 1.66 -3.34 -21.21
CA PRO A 131 3.07 -3.35 -21.65
C PRO A 131 3.80 -2.01 -21.49
N GLU A 132 3.06 -0.90 -21.54
CA GLU A 132 3.59 0.46 -21.39
C GLU A 132 3.97 0.78 -19.93
N GLU A 133 3.51 -0.01 -18.97
CA GLU A 133 3.75 0.20 -17.54
C GLU A 133 4.81 -0.75 -16.96
N LEU A 134 5.40 -1.65 -17.76
CA LEU A 134 6.30 -2.71 -17.27
C LEU A 134 7.49 -2.15 -16.47
N ASP A 135 8.08 -1.06 -16.94
CA ASP A 135 9.24 -0.42 -16.30
C ASP A 135 8.90 0.27 -14.97
N HIS A 136 7.60 0.39 -14.63
CA HIS A 136 7.16 0.96 -13.36
C HIS A 136 7.13 -0.06 -12.23
N TYR A 137 7.24 -1.36 -12.51
CA TYR A 137 7.15 -2.42 -11.51
C TYR A 137 8.53 -2.95 -11.15
N HIS A 138 8.75 -3.18 -9.87
CA HIS A 138 9.94 -3.88 -9.36
C HIS A 138 9.77 -5.40 -9.48
N LEU A 139 8.53 -5.87 -9.44
CA LEU A 139 8.18 -7.28 -9.51
C LEU A 139 6.88 -7.47 -10.30
N ILE A 140 6.90 -8.37 -11.28
CA ILE A 140 5.72 -8.81 -12.03
C ILE A 140 5.61 -10.32 -11.91
N ILE A 141 4.49 -10.80 -11.40
CA ILE A 141 4.23 -12.23 -11.18
C ILE A 141 3.10 -12.68 -12.08
N GLN A 142 3.37 -13.68 -12.92
CA GLN A 142 2.32 -14.39 -13.66
C GLN A 142 1.70 -15.46 -12.76
N PRO A 143 0.47 -15.28 -12.25
CA PRO A 143 -0.10 -16.18 -11.24
C PRO A 143 -0.28 -17.61 -11.76
N SER A 144 -0.45 -17.81 -13.07
CA SER A 144 -0.53 -19.14 -13.70
C SER A 144 0.76 -19.96 -13.61
N ALA A 145 1.90 -19.32 -13.35
CA ALA A 145 3.19 -19.98 -13.20
C ALA A 145 3.48 -20.45 -11.77
N PHE A 146 2.66 -20.05 -10.79
CA PHE A 146 2.92 -20.30 -9.37
C PHE A 146 1.68 -20.88 -8.66
N ASP A 147 1.93 -21.66 -7.61
CA ASP A 147 0.86 -22.02 -6.67
C ASP A 147 0.41 -20.74 -5.92
N SER A 148 -0.90 -20.55 -5.76
CA SER A 148 -1.46 -19.37 -5.09
C SER A 148 -0.96 -19.19 -3.66
N ARG A 149 -0.52 -20.28 -3.01
CA ARG A 149 0.08 -20.26 -1.67
C ARG A 149 1.46 -19.61 -1.64
N CYS A 150 2.17 -19.57 -2.76
CA CYS A 150 3.53 -19.03 -2.84
C CYS A 150 3.55 -17.53 -3.14
N LEU A 151 2.47 -16.96 -3.69
CA LEU A 151 2.44 -15.56 -4.14
C LEU A 151 2.78 -14.57 -3.02
N THR A 152 2.23 -14.80 -1.83
CA THR A 152 2.45 -13.95 -0.67
C THR A 152 3.94 -13.89 -0.28
N SER A 153 4.58 -15.05 -0.11
CA SER A 153 5.99 -15.10 0.26
C SER A 153 6.88 -14.57 -0.85
N LEU A 154 6.58 -14.87 -2.13
CA LEU A 154 7.33 -14.33 -3.26
C LEU A 154 7.32 -12.80 -3.27
N ILE A 155 6.16 -12.17 -3.06
CA ILE A 155 6.05 -10.71 -3.01
C ILE A 155 6.75 -10.15 -1.76
N GLY A 156 6.47 -10.74 -0.59
CA GLY A 156 6.99 -10.29 0.69
C GLY A 156 8.53 -10.38 0.76
N ASP A 157 9.10 -11.51 0.38
CA ASP A 157 10.55 -11.74 0.43
C ASP A 157 11.28 -10.85 -0.58
N SER A 158 10.74 -10.71 -1.80
CA SER A 158 11.30 -9.79 -2.81
C SER A 158 11.29 -8.34 -2.32
N PHE A 159 10.21 -7.93 -1.65
CA PHE A 159 10.12 -6.62 -1.03
C PHE A 159 11.16 -6.43 0.07
N LEU A 160 11.35 -7.42 0.96
CA LEU A 160 12.33 -7.35 2.05
C LEU A 160 13.77 -7.31 1.52
N GLU A 161 14.08 -8.06 0.47
CA GLU A 161 15.38 -8.00 -0.19
C GLU A 161 15.62 -6.62 -0.83
N TRP A 162 14.62 -6.09 -1.51
CA TRP A 162 14.68 -4.75 -2.09
C TRP A 162 14.86 -3.66 -1.02
N SER A 163 14.07 -3.67 0.05
CA SER A 163 14.12 -2.65 1.08
C SER A 163 15.45 -2.67 1.83
N ASN A 164 15.99 -3.85 2.10
CA ASN A 164 17.31 -4.01 2.72
C ASN A 164 18.47 -3.52 1.84
N SER A 165 18.34 -3.61 0.51
CA SER A 165 19.38 -3.15 -0.41
C SER A 165 19.26 -1.66 -0.77
N HIS A 166 18.05 -1.10 -0.77
CA HIS A 166 17.79 0.27 -1.24
C HIS A 166 17.66 1.30 -0.12
N LEU A 167 17.30 0.88 1.11
CA LEU A 167 17.07 1.80 2.24
C LEU A 167 18.10 1.64 3.38
N ALA A 168 19.07 0.72 3.24
CA ALA A 168 20.16 0.56 4.20
C ALA A 168 21.42 1.37 3.84
N ALA A 169 21.34 2.21 2.79
CA ALA A 169 22.41 3.12 2.34
C ALA A 169 22.18 4.54 2.90
#